data_AF-A0A4Y2QRF7-F1
#
_entry.id   AF-A0A4Y2QRF7-F1
#
_cell.length_a   1.000
_cell.length_b   1.000
_cell.length_c   1.000
_cell.angle_alpha   90.00
_cell.angle_beta   90.00
_cell.angle_gamma   90.00
#
_symmetry.space_group_name_H-M   'P 1'
#
loop_
_entity.id
_entity.type
_entity.pdbx_description
1 polymer ?
#
loop_
_entity_poly.entity_id
_entity_poly.type
_entity_poly.pdbx_seq_one_letter_code
_entity_poly.pdbx_strand_id
1 'polypeptide(L)'
;MFDTISSVFGIRVIAYQYPNSYLGALHWPPYSPTLNPCDFFLWCHMKDLEYKKKPIDLISLNRSITDSFASTKRKTLELVTDNFVTMLFYCVTSDDFHFESIMH
;
A
#
# COMPACT_ATOMS: atom_id res chain seq x y z
N MET A 1 9.33 -18.98 1.91
CA MET A 1 8.35 -17.86 1.93
C MET A 1 8.35 -17.15 0.59
N PHE A 2 9.49 -16.65 0.12
CA PHE A 2 9.60 -16.03 -1.20
C PHE A 2 9.31 -16.99 -2.38
N ASP A 3 9.59 -18.29 -2.24
CA ASP A 3 9.30 -19.30 -3.27
C ASP A 3 7.79 -19.49 -3.48
N THR A 4 7.01 -19.47 -2.40
CA THR A 4 5.54 -19.57 -2.46
C THR A 4 4.95 -18.33 -3.13
N ILE A 5 5.46 -17.15 -2.78
CA ILE A 5 5.05 -15.87 -3.40
C ILE A 5 5.41 -15.87 -4.89
N SER A 6 6.61 -16.34 -5.24
CA SER A 6 7.04 -16.49 -6.64
C SER A 6 6.15 -17.47 -7.40
N SER A 7 5.80 -18.60 -6.79
CA SER A 7 4.94 -19.61 -7.42
C SER A 7 3.53 -19.10 -7.73
N VAL A 8 3.00 -18.15 -6.94
CA VAL A 8 1.63 -17.63 -7.10
C VAL A 8 1.61 -16.39 -7.99
N PHE A 9 2.55 -15.46 -7.79
CA PHE A 9 2.54 -14.15 -8.43
C PHE A 9 3.60 -13.98 -9.53
N GLY A 10 4.58 -14.87 -9.61
CA GLY A 10 5.67 -14.83 -10.58
C GLY A 10 6.45 -13.52 -10.48
N ILE A 11 6.63 -12.87 -11.63
CA ILE A 11 7.33 -11.57 -11.73
C ILE A 11 6.49 -10.37 -11.25
N ARG A 12 5.22 -10.57 -10.88
CA ARG A 12 4.33 -9.50 -10.37
C ARG A 12 4.54 -9.24 -8.88
N VAL A 13 5.79 -9.25 -8.45
CA VAL A 13 6.18 -9.04 -7.05
C VAL A 13 7.18 -7.90 -7.04
N ILE A 14 6.86 -6.89 -6.23
CA ILE A 14 7.75 -5.76 -5.97
C ILE A 14 8.15 -5.87 -4.50
N ALA A 15 9.42 -6.18 -4.25
CA ALA A 15 9.93 -6.36 -2.89
C ALA A 15 11.42 -6.02 -2.81
N TYR A 16 11.84 -5.53 -1.65
CA TYR A 16 13.23 -5.20 -1.37
C TYR A 16 14.11 -6.45 -1.53
N GLN A 17 15.21 -6.33 -2.29
CA GLN A 17 16.16 -7.41 -2.61
C GLN A 17 15.59 -8.62 -3.38
N TYR A 18 14.31 -8.66 -3.72
CA TYR A 18 13.68 -9.76 -4.45
C TYR A 18 14.29 -10.04 -5.83
N PRO A 19 14.72 -9.02 -6.62
CA PRO A 19 15.39 -9.24 -7.91
C PRO A 19 16.74 -9.98 -7.80
N ASN A 20 17.36 -10.01 -6.61
CA ASN A 20 18.62 -10.74 -6.41
C ASN A 20 18.43 -12.26 -6.45
N SER A 21 17.20 -12.73 -6.21
CA SER A 21 16.84 -14.16 -6.20
C SER A 21 15.95 -14.55 -7.39
N TYR A 22 15.27 -13.58 -8.02
CA TYR A 22 14.31 -13.82 -9.10
C TYR A 22 14.51 -12.81 -10.24
N LEU A 23 15.15 -13.27 -11.32
CA LEU A 23 15.38 -12.49 -12.54
C LEU A 23 14.04 -12.01 -13.14
N GLY A 24 13.94 -10.70 -13.42
CA GLY A 24 12.74 -10.07 -13.98
C GLY A 24 11.73 -9.56 -12.95
N ALA A 25 11.99 -9.72 -11.65
CA ALA A 25 11.18 -9.10 -10.62
C ALA A 25 11.56 -7.63 -10.38
N LEU A 26 10.61 -6.84 -9.86
CA LEU A 26 10.79 -5.41 -9.67
C LEU A 26 11.38 -5.10 -8.28
N HIS A 27 12.37 -4.20 -8.24
CA HIS A 27 12.97 -3.76 -6.99
C HIS A 27 12.06 -2.74 -6.29
N TRP A 28 11.77 -2.95 -5.01
CA TRP A 28 11.17 -1.89 -4.18
C TRP A 28 12.28 -1.05 -3.57
N PRO A 29 12.30 0.28 -3.79
CA PRO A 29 13.31 1.15 -3.19
C PRO A 29 13.18 1.19 -1.66
N PRO A 30 14.30 1.26 -0.92
CA PRO A 30 14.27 1.44 0.53
C PRO A 30 13.70 2.83 0.88
N TYR A 31 12.97 2.94 1.99
CA TYR A 31 12.38 4.18 2.53
C TYR A 31 11.28 4.85 1.68
N SER A 32 10.43 4.07 0.99
CA SER A 32 9.26 4.60 0.25
C SER A 32 7.91 4.22 0.87
N PRO A 33 7.58 4.67 2.10
CA PRO A 33 6.26 4.43 2.69
C PRO A 33 5.13 5.11 1.89
N THR A 34 5.44 6.13 1.11
CA THR A 34 4.51 6.80 0.17
C THR A 34 4.13 5.94 -1.04
N LEU A 35 4.94 4.93 -1.36
CA LEU A 35 4.66 4.05 -2.49
C LEU A 35 3.70 2.92 -2.13
N ASN A 36 3.53 2.52 -0.85
CA ASN A 36 2.58 1.46 -0.53
C ASN A 36 1.15 2.03 -0.48
N PRO A 37 0.28 1.69 -1.44
CA PRO A 37 -1.09 2.22 -1.50
C PRO A 37 -1.92 1.87 -0.26
N CYS A 38 -1.65 0.70 0.35
CA CYS A 38 -2.34 0.26 1.56
C CYS A 38 -1.88 1.07 2.78
N ASP A 39 -0.58 1.32 2.93
CA ASP A 39 -0.07 2.06 4.09
C ASP A 39 -0.38 3.56 3.99
N PHE A 40 -0.46 4.13 2.78
CA PHE A 40 -0.78 5.54 2.61
C PHE A 40 -2.28 5.82 2.72
N PHE A 41 -3.10 5.15 1.90
CA PHE A 41 -4.53 5.46 1.83
C PHE A 41 -5.36 4.61 2.79
N LEU A 42 -5.22 3.28 2.72
CA LEU A 42 -6.12 2.37 3.44
C LEU A 42 -5.93 2.48 4.95
N TRP A 43 -4.68 2.53 5.40
CA TRP A 43 -4.35 2.73 6.80
C TRP A 43 -4.80 4.09 7.33
N CYS A 44 -4.53 5.19 6.61
CA CYS A 44 -5.01 6.52 7.03
C CYS A 44 -6.54 6.59 7.06
N HIS A 45 -7.22 6.04 6.05
CA HIS A 45 -8.67 6.00 5.99
C HIS A 45 -9.27 5.22 7.17
N MET A 46 -8.70 4.07 7.51
CA MET A 46 -9.15 3.26 8.64
C MET A 46 -8.89 3.96 9.95
N LYS A 47 -7.70 4.52 10.13
CA LYS A 47 -7.35 5.31 11.30
C LYS A 47 -8.39 6.41 11.52
N ASP A 48 -8.74 7.17 10.50
CA ASP A 48 -9.74 8.23 10.61
C ASP A 48 -11.15 7.72 10.96
N LEU A 49 -11.54 6.56 10.44
CA LEU A 49 -12.82 5.91 10.79
C LEU A 49 -12.84 5.42 12.23
N GLU A 50 -11.76 4.78 12.68
CA GLU A 50 -11.65 4.21 14.02
C GLU A 50 -11.51 5.29 15.10
N TYR A 51 -10.74 6.36 14.86
CA TYR A 51 -10.65 7.50 15.78
C TYR A 51 -11.99 8.20 16.00
N LYS A 52 -12.86 8.23 14.98
CA LYS A 52 -14.22 8.78 15.11
C LYS A 52 -15.11 7.89 15.98
N LYS A 53 -14.94 6.57 15.93
CA LYS A 53 -15.77 5.60 16.66
C LYS A 53 -15.39 5.47 18.14
N LYS A 54 -14.18 5.88 18.55
CA LYS A 54 -13.67 5.83 19.93
C LYS A 54 -13.94 4.47 20.61
N PRO A 55 -13.40 3.37 20.07
CA PRO A 55 -13.60 2.05 20.66
C PRO A 55 -13.04 2.02 22.08
N ILE A 56 -13.79 1.36 22.96
CA ILE A 56 -13.57 1.35 24.42
C ILE A 56 -12.77 0.10 24.84
N ASP A 57 -12.68 -0.90 23.94
CA ASP A 57 -12.04 -2.19 24.18
C ASP A 57 -11.50 -2.80 22.86
N LEU A 58 -10.64 -3.82 23.00
CA LEU A 58 -9.96 -4.46 21.86
C LEU A 58 -10.94 -5.20 20.93
N ILE A 59 -12.03 -5.75 21.46
CA ILE A 59 -13.01 -6.51 20.69
C ILE A 59 -13.81 -5.56 19.80
N SER A 60 -14.25 -4.42 20.35
CA SER A 60 -14.94 -3.38 19.58
C SER A 60 -14.03 -2.76 18.51
N LEU A 61 -12.75 -2.54 18.81
CA LEU A 61 -11.77 -2.10 17.81
C LEU A 61 -11.61 -3.12 16.68
N ASN A 62 -11.41 -4.41 16.99
CA ASN A 62 -11.21 -5.45 15.98
C ASN A 62 -12.44 -5.62 15.07
N ARG A 63 -13.63 -5.65 15.67
CA ARG A 63 -14.90 -5.68 14.90
C ARG A 63 -15.01 -4.46 13.99
N SER A 64 -14.71 -3.29 14.53
CA SER A 64 -14.85 -2.04 13.81
C SER A 64 -13.89 -1.95 12.61
N ILE A 65 -12.65 -2.40 12.76
CA ILE A 65 -11.69 -2.55 11.65
C ILE A 65 -12.27 -3.51 10.61
N THR A 66 -12.73 -4.69 11.03
CA THR A 66 -13.29 -5.72 10.12
C THR A 66 -14.49 -5.18 9.32
N ASP A 67 -15.41 -4.48 9.98
CA ASP A 67 -16.58 -3.87 9.35
C ASP A 67 -16.18 -2.74 8.38
N SER A 68 -15.16 -1.95 8.74
CA SER A 68 -14.61 -0.90 7.87
C SER A 68 -14.01 -1.50 6.58
N PHE A 69 -13.29 -2.61 6.68
CA PHE A 69 -12.81 -3.35 5.49
C PHE A 69 -13.96 -3.91 4.66
N ALA A 70 -14.95 -4.55 5.29
CA ALA A 70 -16.09 -5.15 4.59
C ALA A 70 -16.98 -4.10 3.89
N SER A 71 -17.06 -2.89 4.45
CA SER A 71 -17.83 -1.78 3.89
C SER A 71 -17.06 -0.94 2.86
N THR A 72 -15.76 -1.17 2.70
CA THR A 72 -14.93 -0.45 1.73
C THR A 72 -15.42 -0.79 0.31
N LYS A 73 -15.80 0.25 -0.43
CA LYS A 73 -16.35 0.09 -1.78
C LYS A 73 -15.24 -0.28 -2.76
N ARG A 74 -15.57 -1.11 -3.75
CA ARG A 74 -14.66 -1.46 -4.87
C ARG A 74 -14.07 -0.21 -5.54
N LYS A 75 -14.89 0.83 -5.76
CA LYS A 75 -14.43 2.12 -6.31
C LYS A 75 -13.30 2.76 -5.51
N THR A 76 -13.31 2.62 -4.19
CA THR A 76 -12.24 3.12 -3.34
C THR A 76 -10.94 2.36 -3.60
N LEU A 77 -11.01 1.04 -3.78
CA LEU A 77 -9.84 0.20 -4.11
C LEU A 77 -9.30 0.50 -5.52
N GLU A 78 -10.19 0.78 -6.48
CA GLU A 78 -9.81 1.21 -7.83
C GLU A 78 -9.02 2.53 -7.77
N LEU A 79 -9.53 3.54 -7.06
CA LEU A 79 -8.83 4.83 -6.88
C LEU A 79 -7.46 4.67 -6.20
N VAL A 80 -7.37 3.80 -5.20
CA VAL A 80 -6.10 3.48 -4.51
C VAL A 80 -5.10 2.86 -5.48
N THR A 81 -5.57 2.00 -6.38
CA THR A 81 -4.75 1.36 -7.41
C THR A 81 -4.30 2.38 -8.47
N ASP A 82 -5.19 3.27 -8.91
CA ASP A 82 -4.85 4.33 -9.86
C ASP A 82 -3.84 5.32 -9.28
N ASN A 83 -4.00 5.68 -8.00
CA ASN A 83 -3.05 6.51 -7.29
C ASN A 83 -1.68 5.82 -7.18
N PHE A 84 -1.65 4.51 -6.93
CA PHE A 84 -0.40 3.75 -6.93
C PHE A 84 0.32 3.78 -8.29
N VAL A 85 -0.40 3.53 -9.38
CA VAL A 85 0.16 3.63 -10.74
C VAL A 85 0.69 5.03 -11.02
N THR A 86 -0.05 6.05 -10.60
CA THR A 86 0.35 7.46 -10.72
C THR A 86 1.64 7.74 -9.93
N MET A 87 1.73 7.28 -8.68
CA MET A 87 2.91 7.42 -7.84
C MET A 87 4.12 6.70 -8.42
N LEU A 88 3.94 5.50 -8.99
CA LEU A 88 5.00 4.78 -9.71
C LEU A 88 5.48 5.56 -10.93
N PHE A 89 4.55 6.12 -11.73
CA PHE A 89 4.90 6.96 -12.87
C PHE A 89 5.74 8.17 -12.44
N TYR A 90 5.32 8.87 -11.38
CA TYR A 90 6.08 9.98 -10.83
C TYR A 90 7.46 9.55 -10.35
N CYS A 91 7.58 8.42 -9.66
CA CYS A 91 8.84 7.83 -9.23
C CYS A 91 9.82 7.59 -10.39
N VAL A 92 9.31 7.20 -11.56
CA VAL A 92 10.13 6.96 -12.76
C VAL A 92 10.53 8.28 -13.43
N THR A 93 9.65 9.28 -13.42
CA THR A 93 9.92 10.60 -14.04
C THR A 93 10.75 11.53 -13.17
N SER A 94 10.77 11.29 -11.86
CA SER A 94 11.52 12.07 -10.88
C SER A 94 12.79 11.30 -10.58
N ASP A 95 13.95 11.72 -11.10
CA ASP A 95 15.27 11.15 -10.78
C ASP A 95 15.56 11.26 -9.26
N ASP A 96 14.98 10.37 -8.45
CA ASP A 96 15.19 10.22 -7.00
C ASP A 96 14.87 11.47 -6.12
N PHE A 97 14.07 12.42 -6.59
CA PHE A 97 13.68 13.59 -5.78
C PHE A 97 12.51 13.29 -4.83
N HIS A 98 12.61 13.74 -3.57
CA HIS A 98 11.66 13.41 -2.51
C HIS A 98 10.24 13.98 -2.74
N PHE A 99 9.25 13.09 -2.58
CA PHE A 99 7.81 13.29 -2.81
C PHE A 99 7.14 14.42 -1.99
N GLU A 100 7.74 14.88 -0.90
CA GLU A 100 7.10 15.87 0.00
C GLU A 100 6.99 17.29 -0.60
N SER A 101 7.73 17.62 -1.67
CA SER A 101 7.76 18.99 -2.20
C SER A 101 6.62 19.35 -3.15
N ILE A 102 5.76 18.40 -3.56
CA ILE A 102 4.79 18.60 -4.67
C ILE A 102 3.34 18.63 -4.17
N MET A 103 3.09 18.30 -2.90
CA MET A 103 1.74 18.33 -2.29
C MET A 103 1.45 19.67 -1.61
N HIS A 104 1.69 20.80 -2.31
CA HIS A 104 1.29 22.13 -1.85
C HIS A 104 0.63 22.95 -2.96
#